data_AF-A0A7V4G157-F1
#
_entry.id   AF-A0A7V4G157-F1
#
_cell.length_a   1.000
_cell.length_b   1.000
_cell.length_c   1.000
_cell.angle_alpha   90.00
_cell.angle_beta   90.00
_cell.angle_gamma   90.00
#
_symmetry.space_group_name_H-M   'P 1'
#
loop_
_entity.id
_entity.type
_entity.pdbx_description
1 polymer ?
#
loop_
_entity_poly.entity_id
_entity_poly.type
_entity_poly.pdbx_seq_one_letter_code
_entity_poly.pdbx_strand_id
1 'polypeptide(L)'
;MSDEPQNTAALSASKGSRLCIEIITLFPEFFTSFLQTSLLGKAIANGLVAVRCTNPRDFAPGRHRQVDDSPYGGGPGMVLRPEPLAAAIEAAEQKRGR
;
A
#
# COMPACT_ATOMS: atom_id res chain seq x y z
N MET A 1 -20.37 28.31 37.41
CA MET A 1 -20.14 29.40 36.44
C MET A 1 -19.02 28.92 35.53
N SER A 2 -19.33 28.86 34.24
CA SER A 2 -18.53 28.32 33.14
C SER A 2 -18.60 26.82 32.94
N ASP A 3 -19.63 26.45 32.16
CA ASP A 3 -19.75 25.25 31.34
C ASP A 3 -18.46 24.90 30.58
N GLU A 4 -18.16 23.60 30.46
CA GLU A 4 -18.14 22.93 29.14
C GLU A 4 -18.20 21.40 29.31
N PRO A 5 -19.14 20.70 28.65
CA PRO A 5 -19.25 19.25 28.72
C PRO A 5 -18.31 18.60 27.70
N GLN A 6 -17.33 17.82 28.16
CA GLN A 6 -16.59 16.92 27.26
C GLN A 6 -17.47 15.73 26.90
N ASN A 7 -18.20 15.94 25.81
CA ASN A 7 -19.11 15.02 25.15
C ASN A 7 -18.53 13.61 24.98
N THR A 8 -19.22 12.66 25.60
CA THR A 8 -19.30 11.25 25.23
C THR A 8 -19.59 11.07 23.75
N ALA A 9 -18.72 10.39 23.01
CA ALA A 9 -19.15 9.63 21.85
C ALA A 9 -18.23 8.42 21.69
N ALA A 10 -18.80 7.26 21.98
CA ALA A 10 -18.27 5.98 21.57
C ALA A 10 -17.77 6.05 20.12
N LEU A 11 -16.50 5.67 19.89
CA LEU A 11 -16.10 5.15 18.59
C LEU A 11 -16.71 3.76 18.45
N SER A 12 -18.03 3.78 18.26
CA SER A 12 -18.83 2.74 17.66
C SER A 12 -18.11 2.27 16.39
N ALA A 13 -18.08 0.95 16.21
CA ALA A 13 -17.48 0.26 15.08
C ALA A 13 -17.90 0.86 13.72
N SER A 14 -17.14 1.86 13.25
CA SER A 14 -17.31 2.41 11.91
C SER A 14 -16.63 1.46 10.93
N LYS A 15 -17.43 0.51 10.43
CA LYS A 15 -17.38 -0.06 9.08
C LYS A 15 -16.02 0.11 8.39
N GLY A 16 -15.22 -0.94 8.40
CA GLY A 16 -13.95 -1.02 7.68
C GLY A 16 -14.06 -0.41 6.28
N SER A 17 -13.01 0.30 5.88
CA SER A 17 -12.92 0.99 4.60
C SER A 17 -13.50 0.11 3.50
N ARG A 18 -14.57 0.55 2.84
CA ARG A 18 -15.24 -0.24 1.79
C ARG A 18 -14.37 -0.40 0.55
N LEU A 19 -13.31 0.39 0.44
CA LEU A 19 -12.37 0.40 -0.67
C LEU A 19 -10.94 0.29 -0.12
N CYS A 20 -10.25 -0.77 -0.51
CA CYS A 20 -8.81 -0.96 -0.29
C CYS A 20 -8.11 -0.95 -1.65
N ILE A 21 -7.13 -0.06 -1.82
CA ILE A 21 -6.28 0.06 -3.00
C ILE A 21 -4.89 -0.38 -2.60
N GLU A 22 -4.36 -1.38 -3.30
CA GLU A 22 -2.96 -1.79 -3.17
C GLU A 22 -2.17 -1.28 -4.37
N ILE A 23 -1.04 -0.64 -4.10
CA ILE A 23 -0.08 -0.16 -5.09
C ILE A 23 1.16 -1.04 -4.99
N ILE A 24 1.42 -1.85 -6.01
CA ILE A 24 2.66 -2.60 -6.11
C ILE A 24 3.70 -1.73 -6.81
N THR A 25 4.73 -1.30 -6.10
CA THR A 25 5.72 -0.33 -6.61
C THR A 25 7.08 -0.50 -5.98
N LEU A 26 8.15 -0.27 -6.75
CA LEU A 26 9.53 -0.23 -6.24
C LEU A 26 9.83 1.04 -5.42
N PHE A 27 8.97 2.06 -5.52
CA PHE A 27 9.16 3.39 -4.93
C PHE A 27 7.93 3.80 -4.10
N PRO A 28 7.67 3.13 -2.95
CA PRO A 28 6.52 3.44 -2.11
C PRO A 28 6.56 4.88 -1.56
N GLU A 29 7.74 5.42 -1.32
CA GLU A 29 7.94 6.76 -0.75
C GLU A 29 7.35 7.85 -1.64
N PHE A 30 7.35 7.64 -2.96
CA PHE A 30 6.79 8.58 -3.95
C PHE A 30 5.31 8.89 -3.70
N PHE A 31 4.55 7.94 -3.15
CA PHE A 31 3.13 8.10 -2.90
C PHE A 31 2.83 8.76 -1.55
N THR A 32 3.79 8.83 -0.62
CA THR A 32 3.53 9.26 0.77
C THR A 32 2.93 10.66 0.85
N SER A 33 3.52 11.63 0.15
CA SER A 33 3.05 13.03 0.17
C SER A 33 1.68 13.17 -0.51
N PHE A 34 1.50 12.52 -1.65
CA PHE A 34 0.25 12.54 -2.41
C PHE A 34 -0.92 11.96 -1.59
N LEU A 35 -0.70 10.82 -0.93
CA LEU A 35 -1.72 10.15 -0.11
C LEU A 35 -2.12 10.97 1.13
N GLN A 36 -1.28 11.89 1.58
CA GLN A 36 -1.56 12.74 2.75
C GLN A 36 -2.23 14.08 2.39
N THR A 37 -2.38 14.40 1.11
CA THR A 37 -2.78 15.74 0.67
C THR A 37 -4.30 15.85 0.43
N SER A 38 -4.87 17.01 0.77
CA SER A 38 -6.23 17.43 0.38
C SER A 38 -7.34 16.42 0.79
N LEU A 39 -8.33 16.21 -0.08
CA LEU A 39 -9.48 15.32 0.13
C LEU A 39 -9.06 13.85 0.30
N LEU A 40 -8.01 13.42 -0.39
CA LEU A 40 -7.53 12.04 -0.31
C LEU A 40 -6.96 11.73 1.08
N GLY A 41 -6.12 12.62 1.62
CA GLY A 41 -5.60 12.50 2.99
C GLY A 41 -6.71 12.48 4.04
N LYS A 42 -7.73 13.33 3.89
CA LYS A 42 -8.91 13.32 4.78
C LYS A 42 -9.70 12.01 4.66
N ALA A 43 -9.90 11.48 3.46
CA ALA A 43 -10.62 10.23 3.24
C ALA A 43 -9.89 9.03 3.87
N ILE A 44 -8.56 8.99 3.77
CA ILE A 44 -7.72 7.97 4.42
C ILE A 44 -7.77 8.13 5.95
N ALA A 45 -7.61 9.35 6.47
CA ALA A 45 -7.65 9.62 7.90
C ALA A 45 -9.01 9.26 8.53
N ASN A 46 -10.11 9.47 7.79
CA ASN A 46 -11.46 9.10 8.20
C ASN A 46 -11.79 7.61 7.94
N GLY A 47 -10.81 6.81 7.49
CA GLY A 47 -10.97 5.37 7.26
C GLY A 47 -11.90 5.00 6.09
N LEU A 48 -12.28 5.96 5.23
CA LEU A 48 -13.19 5.75 4.11
C LEU A 48 -12.53 4.94 2.97
N VAL A 49 -11.22 5.12 2.81
CA VAL A 49 -10.38 4.38 1.86
C VAL A 49 -9.09 3.96 2.57
N ALA A 50 -8.63 2.74 2.30
CA ALA A 50 -7.31 2.27 2.69
C ALA A 50 -6.42 2.23 1.46
N VAL A 51 -5.27 2.90 1.48
CA VAL A 51 -4.25 2.79 0.44
C VAL A 51 -2.99 2.20 1.05
N ARG A 52 -2.47 1.16 0.42
CA ARG A 52 -1.28 0.43 0.86
C ARG A 52 -0.30 0.36 -0.31
N CYS A 53 0.99 0.45 0.01
CA CYS A 53 2.05 0.23 -0.96
C CYS A 53 2.83 -1.00 -0.56
N THR A 54 3.03 -1.93 -1.49
CA THR A 54 3.85 -3.13 -1.30
C THR A 54 5.01 -3.09 -2.29
N ASN A 55 6.23 -3.24 -1.78
CA ASN A 55 7.45 -3.20 -2.58
C ASN A 55 7.90 -4.62 -2.97
N PRO A 56 7.91 -4.98 -4.27
CA PRO A 56 8.43 -6.28 -4.71
C PRO A 56 9.85 -6.59 -4.22
N ARG A 57 10.66 -5.56 -3.94
CA ARG A 57 12.03 -5.71 -3.41
C ARG A 57 12.06 -6.44 -2.07
N ASP A 58 11.00 -6.37 -1.27
CA ASP A 58 10.94 -7.05 0.04
C ASP A 58 10.75 -8.57 -0.11
N PHE A 59 10.35 -9.03 -1.29
CA PHE A 59 10.13 -10.44 -1.62
C PHE A 59 11.22 -11.01 -2.55
N ALA A 60 12.19 -10.18 -2.94
CA ALA A 60 13.25 -10.58 -3.83
C ALA A 60 14.29 -11.47 -3.13
N PRO A 61 14.70 -12.58 -3.76
CA PRO A 61 15.68 -13.49 -3.17
C PRO A 61 17.09 -12.89 -3.17
N GLY A 62 17.92 -13.39 -2.25
CA GLY A 62 19.34 -13.07 -2.17
C GLY A 62 19.66 -11.70 -1.56
N ARG A 63 20.96 -11.48 -1.29
CA ARG A 63 21.46 -10.28 -0.59
C ARG A 63 21.16 -8.97 -1.32
N HIS A 64 21.12 -9.01 -2.66
CA HIS A 64 20.96 -7.82 -3.49
C HIS A 64 19.49 -7.47 -3.77
N ARG A 65 18.53 -8.28 -3.30
CA ARG A 65 17.10 -8.09 -3.51
C ARG A 65 16.78 -7.73 -4.97
N GLN A 66 17.20 -8.62 -5.87
CA GLN A 66 17.09 -8.42 -7.32
C GLN A 66 15.64 -8.56 -7.77
N VAL A 67 15.11 -7.53 -8.41
CA VAL A 67 13.70 -7.42 -8.83
C VAL A 67 13.53 -7.42 -10.34
N ASP A 68 14.62 -7.40 -11.09
CA ASP A 68 14.69 -7.32 -12.54
C ASP A 68 15.73 -8.29 -13.10
N ASP A 69 15.52 -8.71 -14.35
CA ASP A 69 16.43 -9.58 -15.07
C ASP A 69 16.43 -9.25 -16.57
N SER A 70 17.43 -9.75 -17.29
CA SER A 70 17.54 -9.59 -18.73
C SER A 70 16.40 -10.33 -19.45
N PRO A 71 15.80 -9.74 -20.50
CA PRO A 71 14.74 -10.41 -21.25
C PRO A 71 15.25 -11.66 -21.97
N TYR A 72 14.43 -12.70 -22.01
CA TYR A 72 14.68 -13.86 -22.87
C TYR A 72 14.72 -13.45 -24.34
N GLY A 73 15.65 -14.01 -25.11
CA GLY A 73 15.89 -13.62 -26.50
C GLY A 73 16.86 -12.44 -26.67
N GLY A 74 17.33 -11.85 -25.57
CA GLY A 74 18.27 -10.73 -25.58
C GLY A 74 17.61 -9.39 -25.93
N GLY A 75 18.44 -8.37 -26.09
CA GLY A 75 18.01 -6.98 -26.30
C GLY A 75 18.34 -6.07 -25.12
N PRO A 76 18.36 -4.75 -25.34
CA PRO A 76 18.65 -3.79 -24.28
C PRO A 76 17.47 -3.68 -23.31
N GLY A 77 17.79 -3.36 -22.05
CA GLY A 77 16.79 -3.14 -21.00
C GLY A 77 16.64 -4.33 -20.05
N MET A 78 15.74 -4.16 -19.08
CA MET A 78 15.48 -5.10 -18.01
C MET A 78 13.98 -5.33 -17.88
N VAL A 79 13.58 -6.53 -17.47
CA VAL A 79 12.20 -6.92 -17.22
C VAL A 79 12.04 -7.27 -15.75
N LEU A 80 10.91 -6.90 -15.14
CA LEU A 80 10.63 -7.29 -13.76
C LEU A 80 10.59 -8.81 -13.63
N ARG A 81 11.25 -9.31 -12.60
CA ARG A 81 11.26 -10.73 -12.27
C ARG A 81 9.88 -11.17 -11.79
N PRO A 82 9.35 -12.29 -12.31
CA PRO A 82 8.03 -12.77 -11.92
C PRO A 82 7.98 -13.22 -10.46
N GLU A 83 9.05 -13.79 -9.90
CA GLU A 83 9.05 -14.37 -8.55
C GLU A 83 8.78 -13.33 -7.44
N PRO A 84 9.56 -12.23 -7.30
CA PRO A 84 9.26 -11.20 -6.31
C PRO A 84 7.93 -10.48 -6.55
N LEU A 85 7.54 -10.33 -7.82
CA LEU A 85 6.31 -9.66 -8.19
C LEU A 85 5.08 -10.48 -7.77
N ALA A 86 5.08 -11.78 -8.07
CA ALA A 86 4.01 -12.70 -7.68
C ALA A 86 3.88 -12.75 -6.15
N ALA A 87 4.99 -12.94 -5.44
CA ALA A 87 4.99 -12.96 -3.97
C ALA A 87 4.47 -11.65 -3.35
N ALA A 88 4.78 -10.49 -3.94
CA ALA A 88 4.24 -9.21 -3.50
C ALA A 88 2.72 -9.10 -3.69
N ILE A 89 2.21 -9.60 -4.82
CA ILE A 89 0.77 -9.63 -5.13
C ILE A 89 0.05 -10.57 -4.15
N GLU A 90 0.56 -11.79 -3.97
CA GLU A 90 -0.01 -12.77 -3.02
C GLU A 90 -0.05 -12.20 -1.59
N ALA A 91 1.05 -11.58 -1.14
CA ALA A 91 1.11 -10.94 0.17
C ALA A 91 0.10 -9.78 0.31
N ALA A 92 -0.15 -9.03 -0.77
CA ALA A 92 -1.16 -7.98 -0.80
C ALA A 92 -2.58 -8.54 -0.76
N GLU A 93 -2.85 -9.62 -1.48
CA GLU A 93 -4.16 -10.29 -1.48
C GLU A 93 -4.48 -10.87 -0.10
N GLN A 94 -3.51 -11.49 0.56
CA GLN A 94 -3.67 -12.02 1.93
C GLN A 94 -4.05 -10.92 2.93
N LYS A 95 -3.43 -9.74 2.83
CA LYS A 95 -3.75 -8.58 3.69
C LYS A 95 -5.16 -8.03 3.46
N ARG A 96 -5.75 -8.27 2.28
CA ARG A 96 -7.13 -7.85 1.97
C ARG A 96 -8.19 -8.79 2.55
N GLY A 97 -7.82 -9.97 3.07
CA GLY A 97 -8.74 -10.90 3.71
C GLY A 97 -9.57 -11.72 2.72
N ARG A 98 -8.98 -12.11 1.59
CA ARG A 98 -9.54 -13.14 0.70
C ARG A 98 -8.98 -14.51 1.05
#